data_AF-A0A3P2ADQ7-F1
#
_entry.id   AF-A0A3P2ADQ7-F1
#
_cell.length_a   1.000
_cell.length_b   1.000
_cell.length_c   1.000
_cell.angle_alpha   90.00
_cell.angle_beta   90.00
_cell.angle_gamma   90.00
#
_symmetry.space_group_name_H-M   'P 1'
#
loop_
_entity.id
_entity.type
_entity.pdbx_description
1 polymer ?
#
loop_
_entity_poly.entity_id
_entity_poly.type
_entity_poly.pdbx_seq_one_letter_code
_entity_poly.pdbx_strand_id
1 'polypeptide(L)'
;MISGQKLKKLRLLRNLTQKELAIKTGLTDATIRNYELGNRSPTKEQMQKIAQALDCDISALTDHEPNYIHEFIHIIFDYEKEMKLRPLIDGSTSALLSHDMNFNDFLVEWDEMRKKHYNGEITDEEFEDWKLSYPKKSRLLRRGR
;
A
#
# COMPACT_ATOMS: atom_id res chain seq x y z
N MET A 1 -6.93 9.71 -2.61
CA MET A 1 -7.72 10.82 -2.01
C MET A 1 -7.27 11.00 -0.56
N ILE A 2 -7.54 12.16 0.08
CA ILE A 2 -7.20 12.31 1.50
C ILE A 2 -8.09 11.38 2.34
N SER A 3 -7.49 10.78 3.36
CA SER A 3 -8.19 10.03 4.39
C SER A 3 -8.63 10.96 5.51
N GLY A 4 -9.94 11.24 5.58
CA GLY A 4 -10.51 12.01 6.68
C GLY A 4 -10.25 11.37 8.05
N GLN A 5 -10.22 10.03 8.09
CA GLN A 5 -9.91 9.25 9.29
C GLN A 5 -8.44 9.40 9.72
N LYS A 6 -7.48 9.23 8.80
CA LYS A 6 -6.05 9.42 9.15
C LYS A 6 -5.75 10.87 9.52
N LEU A 7 -6.36 11.84 8.83
CA LEU A 7 -6.26 13.27 9.17
C LEU A 7 -6.71 13.53 10.61
N LYS A 8 -7.92 13.09 10.98
CA LYS A 8 -8.45 13.25 12.33
C LYS A 8 -7.57 12.55 13.37
N LYS A 9 -7.15 11.32 13.09
CA LYS A 9 -6.29 10.53 13.98
C LYS A 9 -4.96 11.25 14.23
N LEU A 10 -4.28 11.71 13.19
CA LEU A 10 -3.00 12.37 13.31
C LEU A 10 -3.11 13.73 14.01
N ARG A 11 -4.16 14.50 13.72
CA ARG A 11 -4.45 15.75 14.44
C ARG A 11 -4.58 15.52 15.95
N LEU A 12 -5.33 14.49 16.35
CA LEU A 12 -5.50 14.13 17.76
C LEU A 12 -4.18 13.66 18.40
N LEU A 13 -3.36 12.89 17.68
CA LEU A 13 -2.03 12.48 18.16
C LEU A 13 -1.07 13.66 18.34
N ARG A 14 -1.32 14.79 17.67
CA ARG A 14 -0.58 16.06 17.85
C ARG A 14 -1.23 16.97 18.90
N ASN A 15 -2.27 16.49 19.60
CA ASN A 15 -3.03 17.23 20.60
C ASN A 15 -3.63 18.54 20.07
N LEU A 16 -4.04 18.56 18.80
CA LEU A 16 -4.63 19.74 18.17
C LEU A 16 -6.15 19.59 18.08
N THR A 17 -6.86 20.69 18.32
CA THR A 17 -8.26 20.88 17.92
C THR A 17 -8.36 21.17 16.41
N GLN A 18 -9.56 21.03 15.83
CA GLN A 18 -9.79 21.41 14.42
C GLN A 18 -9.46 22.89 14.18
N LYS A 19 -9.75 23.75 15.18
CA LYS A 19 -9.45 25.19 15.14
C LYS A 19 -7.94 25.45 15.14
N GLU A 20 -7.16 24.77 15.98
CA GLU A 20 -5.71 24.96 16.02
C GLU A 20 -5.03 24.45 14.74
N LEU A 21 -5.48 23.33 14.18
CA LEU A 21 -4.99 22.86 12.89
C LEU A 21 -5.35 23.85 11.77
N ALA A 22 -6.56 24.40 11.79
CA ALA A 22 -6.99 25.43 10.84
C ALA A 22 -6.09 26.67 10.90
N ILE A 23 -5.77 27.16 12.10
CA ILE A 23 -4.83 28.27 12.31
C ILE A 23 -3.44 27.94 11.74
N LYS A 24 -2.88 26.77 12.06
CA LYS A 24 -1.55 26.34 11.57
C LYS A 24 -1.47 26.22 10.04
N THR A 25 -2.57 25.91 9.39
CA THR A 25 -2.64 25.66 7.94
C THR A 25 -3.14 26.87 7.15
N GLY A 26 -3.59 27.94 7.82
CA GLY A 26 -4.25 29.08 7.17
C GLY A 26 -5.62 28.73 6.56
N LEU A 27 -6.30 27.72 7.12
CA LEU A 27 -7.62 27.26 6.70
C LEU A 27 -8.68 27.64 7.73
N THR A 28 -9.95 27.38 7.43
CA THR A 28 -11.04 27.50 8.41
C THR A 28 -11.27 26.18 9.15
N ASP A 29 -11.77 26.25 10.38
CA ASP A 29 -12.18 25.09 11.17
C ASP A 29 -13.22 24.23 10.44
N ALA A 30 -14.17 24.86 9.75
CA ALA A 30 -15.15 24.21 8.89
C ALA A 30 -14.49 23.47 7.71
N THR A 31 -13.39 24.00 7.16
CA THR A 31 -12.65 23.33 6.08
C THR A 31 -11.97 22.06 6.59
N ILE A 32 -11.27 22.14 7.73
CA ILE A 32 -10.67 20.97 8.39
C ILE A 32 -11.73 19.92 8.71
N ARG A 33 -12.86 20.34 9.29
CA ARG A 33 -13.99 19.45 9.59
C ARG A 33 -14.53 18.75 8.34
N ASN A 34 -14.69 19.48 7.23
CA ASN A 34 -15.17 18.89 5.98
C ASN A 34 -14.18 17.88 5.38
N TYR A 35 -12.87 18.10 5.54
CA TYR A 35 -11.86 17.10 5.15
C TYR A 35 -11.92 15.86 6.03
N GLU A 36 -12.04 16.03 7.35
CA GLU A 36 -12.17 14.89 8.28
C GLU A 36 -13.43 14.06 8.04
N LEU A 37 -14.52 14.69 7.59
CA LEU A 37 -15.78 14.03 7.23
C LEU A 37 -15.77 13.43 5.81
N GLY A 38 -14.74 13.70 5.00
CA GLY A 38 -14.71 13.27 3.59
C GLY A 38 -15.64 14.05 2.66
N ASN A 39 -16.27 15.13 3.13
CA ASN A 39 -17.20 15.95 2.33
C ASN A 39 -16.49 16.77 1.25
N ARG A 40 -15.18 17.01 1.43
CA ARG A 40 -14.33 17.76 0.49
C ARG A 40 -12.94 17.17 0.44
N SER A 41 -12.24 17.42 -0.66
CA SER A 41 -10.82 17.10 -0.81
C SER A 41 -9.98 18.39 -0.86
N PRO A 42 -8.81 18.45 -0.19
CA PRO A 42 -7.89 19.56 -0.29
C PRO A 42 -7.20 19.60 -1.66
N THR A 43 -6.76 20.79 -2.07
CA THR A 43 -5.82 20.94 -3.19
C THR A 43 -4.43 20.40 -2.81
N LYS A 44 -3.53 20.23 -3.79
CA LYS A 44 -2.14 19.81 -3.53
C LYS A 44 -1.43 20.74 -2.53
N GLU A 45 -1.60 22.05 -2.68
CA GLU A 45 -1.00 23.04 -1.78
C GLU A 45 -1.57 22.95 -0.36
N GLN A 46 -2.90 22.80 -0.23
CA GLN A 46 -3.55 22.61 1.07
C GLN A 46 -3.09 21.31 1.74
N MET A 47 -2.92 20.24 0.96
CA MET A 47 -2.42 18.95 1.43
C MET A 47 -0.98 19.08 1.96
N GLN A 48 -0.12 19.82 1.28
CA GLN A 48 1.24 20.14 1.75
C GLN A 48 1.22 20.92 3.07
N LYS A 49 0.39 21.96 3.18
CA LYS A 49 0.26 22.73 4.43
C LYS A 49 -0.22 21.87 5.60
N ILE A 50 -1.20 20.99 5.36
CA ILE A 50 -1.71 20.06 6.38
C ILE A 50 -0.62 19.08 6.81
N ALA A 51 0.09 18.47 5.86
CA ALA A 51 1.17 17.53 6.14
C ALA A 51 2.30 18.19 6.96
N GLN A 52 2.70 19.40 6.59
CA GLN A 52 3.69 20.19 7.32
C GLN A 52 3.21 20.56 8.74
N ALA A 53 1.95 20.98 8.88
CA ALA A 53 1.38 21.34 10.19
C ALA A 53 1.25 20.14 11.14
N LEU A 54 1.13 18.92 10.60
CA LEU A 54 1.03 17.68 11.36
C LEU A 54 2.36 16.93 11.49
N ASP A 55 3.44 17.45 10.89
CA ASP A 55 4.75 16.83 10.84
C ASP A 55 4.67 15.38 10.35
N CYS A 56 4.19 15.22 9.12
CA CYS A 56 4.11 13.93 8.44
C CYS A 56 4.31 14.08 6.93
N ASP A 57 4.55 12.95 6.28
CA ASP A 57 4.49 12.88 4.82
C ASP A 57 3.03 12.89 4.32
N ILE A 58 2.82 13.41 3.11
CA ILE A 58 1.50 13.43 2.46
C ILE A 58 0.91 12.02 2.31
N SER A 59 1.76 11.02 2.02
CA SER A 59 1.33 9.62 1.89
C SER A 59 0.68 9.07 3.16
N ALA A 60 1.04 9.59 4.34
CA ALA A 60 0.43 9.21 5.61
C ALA A 60 -1.03 9.69 5.75
N LEU A 61 -1.40 10.74 5.01
CA LEU A 61 -2.76 11.28 4.98
C LEU A 61 -3.58 10.75 3.81
N THR A 62 -2.97 9.96 2.93
CA THR A 62 -3.64 9.42 1.75
C THR A 62 -4.21 8.05 2.07
N ASP A 63 -5.45 7.78 1.65
CA ASP A 63 -5.95 6.40 1.66
C ASP A 63 -5.27 5.60 0.56
N HIS A 64 -4.72 4.47 0.98
CA HIS A 64 -4.20 3.42 0.13
C HIS A 64 -5.10 2.24 0.41
N GLU A 65 -6.28 2.23 -0.20
CA GLU A 65 -7.13 1.05 -0.20
C GLU A 65 -6.83 0.32 -1.51
N PRO A 66 -5.86 -0.63 -1.54
CA PRO A 66 -5.93 -1.66 -2.55
C PRO A 66 -7.27 -2.35 -2.29
N ASN A 67 -8.23 -2.18 -3.21
CA ASN A 67 -9.61 -2.63 -3.02
C ASN A 67 -9.67 -4.15 -2.80
N TYR A 68 -8.60 -4.85 -3.16
CA TYR A 68 -8.40 -6.28 -2.99
C TYR A 68 -6.90 -6.59 -2.89
N ILE A 69 -6.56 -7.68 -2.19
CA ILE A 69 -5.18 -8.15 -2.00
C ILE A 69 -4.40 -8.32 -3.33
N HIS A 70 -5.09 -8.61 -4.44
CA HIS A 70 -4.46 -8.73 -5.75
C HIS A 70 -3.89 -7.41 -6.29
N GLU A 71 -4.48 -6.27 -5.93
CA GLU A 71 -4.04 -4.95 -6.40
C GLU A 71 -2.71 -4.61 -5.71
N PHE A 72 -2.62 -4.93 -4.42
CA PHE A 72 -1.38 -4.84 -3.66
C PHE A 72 -0.29 -5.77 -4.22
N ILE A 73 -0.64 -6.98 -4.65
CA ILE A 73 0.31 -7.91 -5.29
C ILE A 73 0.86 -7.35 -6.60
N HIS A 74 0.02 -6.78 -7.47
CA HIS A 74 0.48 -6.16 -8.72
C HIS A 74 1.37 -4.94 -8.47
N ILE A 75 1.05 -4.12 -7.47
CA ILE A 75 1.93 -3.03 -7.02
C ILE A 75 3.31 -3.59 -6.61
N ILE A 76 3.34 -4.69 -5.85
CA ILE A 76 4.60 -5.33 -5.46
C ILE A 76 5.39 -5.83 -6.68
N PHE A 77 4.72 -6.38 -7.69
CA PHE A 77 5.37 -6.80 -8.95
C PHE A 77 6.00 -5.62 -9.71
N ASP A 78 5.32 -4.48 -9.79
CA ASP A 78 5.85 -3.28 -10.46
C ASP A 78 7.17 -2.81 -9.78
N TYR A 79 7.22 -2.87 -8.45
CA TYR A 79 8.41 -2.47 -7.69
C TYR A 79 9.51 -3.55 -7.60
N GLU A 80 9.31 -4.73 -8.18
CA GLU A 80 10.35 -5.77 -8.27
C GLU A 80 11.56 -5.29 -9.09
N LYS A 81 11.34 -4.54 -10.17
CA LYS A 81 12.41 -4.01 -11.05
C LYS A 81 13.00 -2.71 -10.49
N GLU A 82 12.15 -1.79 -10.04
CA GLU A 82 12.59 -0.45 -9.60
C GLU A 82 13.28 -0.46 -8.23
N MET A 83 12.73 -1.21 -7.26
CA MET A 83 13.23 -1.24 -5.89
C MET A 83 13.94 -2.54 -5.53
N LYS A 84 14.02 -3.50 -6.46
CA LYS A 84 14.58 -4.85 -6.23
C LYS A 84 13.89 -5.58 -5.07
N LEU A 85 12.61 -5.28 -4.85
CA LEU A 85 11.79 -5.92 -3.83
C LEU A 85 11.54 -7.38 -4.23
N ARG A 86 11.80 -8.31 -3.30
CA ARG A 86 11.53 -9.73 -3.49
C ARG A 86 11.26 -10.40 -2.15
N PRO A 87 10.47 -11.48 -2.11
CA PRO A 87 10.37 -12.29 -0.93
C PRO A 87 11.71 -13.02 -0.73
N LEU A 88 12.07 -13.26 0.52
CA LEU A 88 13.15 -14.17 0.87
C LEU A 88 12.53 -15.26 1.73
N ILE A 89 12.50 -16.47 1.19
CA ILE A 89 12.06 -17.68 1.88
C ILE A 89 13.27 -18.61 1.98
N ASP A 90 13.72 -18.86 3.20
CA ASP A 90 14.84 -19.77 3.50
C ASP A 90 14.52 -20.62 4.74
N GLY A 91 14.34 -21.93 4.53
CA GLY A 91 13.87 -22.85 5.57
C GLY A 91 12.55 -22.39 6.19
N SER A 92 12.59 -21.97 7.46
CA SER A 92 11.46 -21.41 8.21
C SER A 92 11.41 -19.88 8.23
N THR A 93 12.36 -19.21 7.59
CA THR A 93 12.50 -17.74 7.62
C THR A 93 11.81 -17.12 6.42
N SER A 94 10.84 -16.24 6.67
CA SER A 94 10.24 -15.35 5.68
C SER A 94 10.58 -13.90 6.00
N ALA A 95 11.25 -13.19 5.09
CA ALA A 95 11.59 -11.77 5.30
C ALA A 95 10.40 -10.82 5.13
N LEU A 96 9.29 -11.31 4.55
CA LEU A 96 8.00 -10.63 4.48
C LEU A 96 6.94 -11.63 4.97
N LEU A 97 6.11 -11.23 5.93
CA LEU A 97 5.07 -12.06 6.53
C LEU A 97 3.78 -11.24 6.64
N SER A 98 2.65 -11.84 6.27
CA SER A 98 1.32 -11.32 6.57
C SER A 98 0.58 -12.26 7.53
N HIS A 99 -0.42 -11.74 8.24
CA HIS A 99 -1.39 -12.60 8.92
C HIS A 99 -2.40 -13.24 7.96
N ASP A 100 -2.46 -12.76 6.71
CA ASP A 100 -3.25 -13.39 5.65
C ASP A 100 -2.49 -14.59 5.05
N MET A 101 -3.02 -15.80 5.25
CA MET A 101 -2.44 -17.03 4.72
C MET A 101 -2.36 -17.04 3.19
N ASN A 102 -3.33 -16.44 2.49
CA ASN A 102 -3.29 -16.36 1.02
C ASN A 102 -2.15 -15.47 0.53
N PHE A 103 -1.83 -14.42 1.28
CA PHE A 103 -0.69 -13.58 0.97
C PHE A 103 0.63 -14.30 1.26
N ASN A 104 0.72 -15.09 2.33
CA ASN A 104 1.90 -15.90 2.58
C ASN A 104 2.12 -16.97 1.49
N ASP A 105 1.04 -17.63 1.03
CA ASP A 105 1.09 -18.56 -0.10
C ASP A 105 1.58 -17.87 -1.38
N PHE A 106 1.10 -16.65 -1.65
CA PHE A 106 1.63 -15.81 -2.73
C PHE A 106 3.14 -15.59 -2.61
N LEU A 107 3.64 -15.20 -1.43
CA LEU A 107 5.07 -14.92 -1.23
C LEU A 107 5.95 -16.15 -1.50
N VAL A 108 5.47 -17.33 -1.10
CA VAL A 108 6.13 -18.61 -1.39
C VAL A 108 6.14 -18.88 -2.89
N GLU A 109 4.99 -18.78 -3.56
CA GLU A 109 4.91 -19.04 -5.01
C GLU A 109 5.75 -18.03 -5.81
N TRP A 110 5.80 -16.76 -5.38
CA TRP A 110 6.62 -15.74 -6.03
C TRP A 110 8.12 -16.03 -5.90
N ASP A 111 8.59 -16.43 -4.72
CA ASP A 111 9.99 -16.85 -4.52
C ASP A 111 10.34 -18.07 -5.39
N GLU A 112 9.44 -19.04 -5.50
CA GLU A 112 9.62 -20.21 -6.37
C GLU A 112 9.71 -19.82 -7.85
N MET A 113 8.79 -19.00 -8.35
CA MET A 113 8.79 -18.56 -9.74
C MET A 113 10.04 -17.75 -10.08
N ARG A 114 10.51 -16.93 -9.14
CA ARG A 114 11.80 -16.21 -9.24
C ARG A 114 12.99 -17.15 -9.33
N LYS A 115 13.04 -18.19 -8.49
CA LYS A 115 14.12 -19.20 -8.50
C LYS A 115 14.13 -19.98 -9.80
N LYS A 116 12.97 -20.41 -10.29
CA LYS A 116 12.82 -21.06 -11.60
C LYS A 116 13.32 -20.19 -12.73
N HIS A 117 12.92 -18.92 -12.75
CA HIS A 117 13.35 -17.95 -13.75
C HIS A 117 14.87 -17.74 -13.70
N TYR A 118 15.42 -17.53 -12.52
CA TYR A 118 16.87 -17.37 -12.32
C TYR A 118 17.68 -18.60 -12.76
N ASN A 119 17.17 -19.80 -12.52
CA ASN A 119 17.80 -21.06 -12.91
C ASN A 119 17.60 -21.41 -14.40
N GLY A 120 16.84 -20.61 -15.16
CA GLY A 120 16.53 -20.87 -16.57
C GLY A 120 15.50 -21.99 -16.78
N GLU A 121 14.72 -22.34 -15.76
CA GLU A 121 13.65 -23.36 -15.84
C GLU A 121 12.37 -22.80 -16.51
N ILE A 122 12.19 -21.48 -16.48
CA ILE A 122 11.12 -20.76 -17.19
C ILE A 122 11.71 -19.54 -17.90
N THR A 123 11.11 -19.19 -19.03
CA THR A 123 11.47 -18.03 -19.85
C THR A 123 11.01 -16.71 -19.24
N ASP A 124 11.54 -15.59 -19.73
CA ASP A 124 11.06 -14.24 -19.39
C ASP A 124 9.55 -14.09 -19.70
N GLU A 125 9.10 -14.63 -20.84
CA GLU A 125 7.71 -14.55 -21.28
C GLU A 125 6.77 -15.34 -20.34
N GLU A 126 7.17 -16.55 -19.94
CA GLU A 126 6.39 -17.38 -19.01
C GLU A 126 6.34 -16.77 -17.60
N PHE A 127 7.43 -16.15 -17.16
CA PHE A 127 7.46 -15.47 -15.86
C PHE A 127 6.56 -14.24 -15.85
N GLU A 128 6.61 -13.41 -16.90
CA GLU A 128 5.77 -12.21 -17.00
C GLU A 128 4.29 -12.55 -17.22
N ASP A 129 3.99 -13.57 -18.02
CA ASP A 129 2.63 -14.09 -18.21
C ASP A 129 2.03 -14.63 -16.89
N TRP A 130 2.83 -15.30 -16.05
CA TRP A 130 2.37 -15.71 -14.71
C TRP A 130 2.02 -14.50 -13.84
N LYS A 131 2.88 -13.47 -13.80
CA LYS A 131 2.61 -12.24 -13.01
C LYS A 131 1.33 -11.56 -13.46
N LEU A 132 1.21 -11.29 -14.77
CA LEU A 132 0.05 -10.60 -15.35
C LEU A 132 -1.26 -11.41 -15.20
N SER A 133 -1.16 -12.73 -15.12
CA SER A 133 -2.30 -13.62 -14.95
C SER A 133 -2.63 -13.97 -13.49
N TYR A 134 -1.84 -13.51 -12.51
CA TYR A 134 -2.11 -13.77 -11.09
C TYR A 134 -3.41 -13.09 -10.64
N PRO A 135 -4.28 -13.76 -9.84
CA PRO A 135 -4.13 -15.07 -9.21
C PRO A 135 -4.56 -16.28 -10.06
N LYS A 136 -5.09 -16.10 -11.29
CA LYS A 136 -5.68 -17.19 -12.08
C LYS A 136 -4.69 -18.30 -12.44
N LYS A 137 -3.40 -17.96 -12.58
CA LYS A 137 -2.31 -18.92 -12.82
C LYS A 137 -1.59 -19.40 -11.55
N SER A 138 -2.04 -18.99 -10.36
CA SER A 138 -1.50 -19.50 -9.10
C SER A 138 -1.73 -20.99 -8.96
N ARG A 139 -0.67 -21.74 -8.65
CA ARG A 139 -0.78 -23.19 -8.36
C ARG A 139 -1.40 -23.47 -7.00
N LEU A 140 -1.23 -22.57 -6.03
CA LEU A 140 -1.68 -22.74 -4.65
C LEU A 140 -3.18 -22.43 -4.51
N LEU A 141 -3.70 -21.43 -5.25
CA LEU A 141 -5.12 -21.08 -5.23
C LEU A 141 -6.02 -22.02 -6.05
N ARG A 142 -5.44 -22.88 -6.90
CA ARG A 142 -6.18 -23.91 -7.66
C ARG A 142 -6.51 -25.17 -6.84
N ARG A 143 -5.86 -25.38 -5.69
CA ARG A 143 -6.06 -26.57 -4.84
C ARG A 143 -7.27 -26.48 -3.90
N GLY A 144 -7.91 -25.31 -3.79
CA GLY A 144 -9.05 -25.06 -2.91
C GLY A 144 -10.43 -25.18 -3.55
N ARG A 145 -10.57 -25.92 -4.66
CA ARG A 145 -11.87 -26.23 -5.30
C ARG A 145 -12.12 -27.73 -5.35
#